data_AF-A0AAV0NTH0-F1
#
_entry.id   AF-A0AAV0NTH0-F1
#
_cell.length_a   1.000
_cell.length_b   1.000
_cell.length_c   1.000
_cell.angle_alpha   90.00
_cell.angle_beta   90.00
_cell.angle_gamma   90.00
#
_symmetry.space_group_name_H-M   'P 1'
#
loop_
_entity.id
_entity.type
_entity.pdbx_description
1 polymer ?
#
loop_
_entity_poly.entity_id
_entity_poly.type
_entity_poly.pdbx_seq_one_letter_code
_entity_poly.pdbx_strand_id
1 'polypeptide(L)'
;MIDLGVVPPLFSLVLKDGRVGIVEDATAVIAQIAGCEESEAEFGRVSGIRVLVDLLDVGTGSSGRVKENAVGALLNLVRSGGEKVLREVKELGVTALEGIRDVAEGGSSKGKSKAMALLEVIEGGSMNGNPQFYSLFDHHSS
;
A
#
# COMPACT_ATOMS: atom_id res chain seq x y z
N MET A 1 6.11 4.68 -17.16
CA MET A 1 6.88 3.56 -16.55
C MET A 1 6.02 2.30 -16.46
N ILE A 2 4.74 2.45 -16.09
CA ILE A 2 3.78 1.33 -16.05
C ILE A 2 3.43 0.83 -17.45
N ASP A 3 3.45 1.71 -18.46
CA ASP A 3 3.27 1.34 -19.88
C ASP A 3 4.30 0.35 -20.43
N LEU A 4 5.39 0.10 -19.68
CA LEU A 4 6.40 -0.91 -20.02
C LEU A 4 6.03 -2.31 -19.51
N GLY A 5 4.83 -2.49 -18.93
CA GLY A 5 4.37 -3.78 -18.42
C GLY A 5 5.15 -4.26 -17.19
N VAL A 6 5.64 -3.33 -16.37
CA VAL A 6 6.51 -3.63 -15.21
C VAL A 6 5.75 -4.23 -14.02
N VAL A 7 4.42 -4.02 -13.95
CA VAL A 7 3.60 -4.47 -12.82
C VAL A 7 3.58 -5.99 -12.67
N PRO A 8 3.25 -6.82 -13.70
CA PRO A 8 3.24 -8.27 -13.52
C PRO A 8 4.60 -8.88 -13.12
N PRO A 9 5.74 -8.48 -13.71
CA PRO A 9 7.06 -8.93 -13.26
C PRO A 9 7.35 -8.61 -11.79
N LEU A 10 7.03 -7.40 -11.32
CA LEU A 10 7.26 -7.01 -9.92
C LEU A 10 6.44 -7.85 -8.95
N PHE A 11 5.15 -8.05 -9.22
CA PHE A 11 4.31 -8.92 -8.39
C PHE A 11 4.74 -10.39 -8.48
N SER A 12 5.26 -10.84 -9.63
CA SER A 12 5.85 -12.18 -9.73
C SER A 12 7.12 -12.33 -8.87
N LEU A 13 7.95 -11.29 -8.74
CA LEU A 13 9.11 -11.31 -7.85
C LEU A 13 8.67 -11.43 -6.39
N VAL A 14 7.70 -10.61 -5.99
CA VAL A 14 7.13 -10.64 -4.62
C VAL A 14 6.59 -12.01 -4.24
N LEU A 15 5.89 -12.68 -5.16
CA LEU A 15 5.22 -13.95 -4.87
C LEU A 15 6.12 -15.19 -4.97
N LYS A 16 7.20 -15.12 -5.74
CA LYS A 16 7.99 -16.32 -6.11
C LYS A 16 9.45 -16.27 -5.71
N ASP A 17 10.00 -15.10 -5.40
CA ASP A 17 11.41 -14.98 -5.01
C ASP A 17 11.55 -15.07 -3.49
N GLY A 18 12.28 -16.07 -3.01
CA GLY A 18 12.49 -16.28 -1.56
C GLY A 18 13.56 -15.36 -0.95
N ARG A 19 14.25 -14.54 -1.75
CA ARG A 19 15.32 -13.67 -1.24
C ARG A 19 14.72 -12.36 -0.74
N VAL A 20 14.81 -12.15 0.58
CA VAL A 20 14.29 -10.97 1.27
C VAL A 20 14.68 -9.66 0.57
N GLY A 21 15.94 -9.48 0.19
CA GLY A 21 16.39 -8.25 -0.48
C GLY A 21 15.70 -7.99 -1.82
N ILE A 22 15.41 -9.03 -2.61
CA ILE A 22 14.70 -8.89 -3.89
C ILE A 22 13.25 -8.50 -3.66
N VAL A 23 12.59 -9.10 -2.68
CA VAL A 23 11.21 -8.76 -2.30
C VAL A 23 11.14 -7.33 -1.74
N GLU A 24 12.14 -6.91 -0.95
CA GLU A 24 12.24 -5.53 -0.46
C GLU A 24 12.37 -4.52 -1.59
N ASP A 25 13.25 -4.77 -2.56
CA ASP A 25 13.45 -3.87 -3.71
C ASP A 25 12.21 -3.86 -4.62
N ALA A 26 11.63 -5.03 -4.91
CA ALA A 26 10.42 -5.13 -5.73
C ALA A 26 9.24 -4.38 -5.07
N THR A 27 9.01 -4.57 -3.77
CA THR A 27 7.95 -3.87 -3.05
C THR A 27 8.20 -2.37 -2.96
N ALA A 28 9.45 -1.93 -2.86
CA ALA A 28 9.78 -0.50 -2.88
C ALA A 28 9.40 0.13 -4.23
N VAL A 29 9.69 -0.53 -5.34
CA VAL A 29 9.28 -0.08 -6.68
C VAL A 29 7.76 -0.11 -6.83
N ILE A 30 7.09 -1.16 -6.36
CA ILE A 30 5.62 -1.24 -6.35
C ILE A 30 5.01 -0.03 -5.62
N ALA A 31 5.55 0.33 -4.44
CA ALA A 31 5.06 1.47 -3.66
C ALA A 31 5.24 2.81 -4.37
N GLN A 32 6.31 2.95 -5.15
CA GLN A 32 6.56 4.16 -5.95
C GLN A 32 5.59 4.29 -7.11
N ILE A 33 5.31 3.20 -7.82
CA ILE A 33 4.42 3.25 -8.99
C ILE A 33 2.94 3.25 -8.59
N ALA A 34 2.55 2.75 -7.42
CA ALA A 34 1.17 2.71 -6.92
C ALA A 34 0.39 4.04 -6.94
N GLY A 35 1.05 5.19 -7.09
CA GLY A 35 0.42 6.51 -7.20
C GLY A 35 0.22 7.05 -8.62
N CYS A 36 0.58 6.29 -9.66
CA CYS A 36 0.35 6.67 -11.06
C CYS A 36 -1.11 6.40 -11.47
N GLU A 37 -1.61 7.15 -12.46
CA GLU A 37 -3.00 7.08 -12.94
C GLU A 37 -3.34 5.69 -13.51
N GLU A 38 -2.37 5.01 -14.13
CA GLU A 38 -2.54 3.68 -14.73
C GLU A 38 -2.44 2.53 -13.71
N SER A 39 -2.00 2.82 -12.48
CA SER A 39 -1.68 1.80 -11.47
C SER A 39 -2.88 1.02 -11.01
N GLU A 40 -4.04 1.65 -10.84
CA GLU A 40 -5.24 0.97 -10.37
C GLU A 40 -5.61 -0.19 -11.31
N ALA A 41 -5.65 0.08 -12.62
CA ALA A 41 -6.01 -0.92 -13.62
C ALA A 41 -4.99 -2.07 -13.65
N GLU A 42 -3.71 -1.75 -13.71
CA GLU A 42 -2.65 -2.77 -13.81
C GLU A 42 -2.51 -3.59 -12.52
N PHE A 43 -2.67 -2.99 -11.35
CA PHE A 43 -2.67 -3.71 -10.08
C PHE A 43 -3.90 -4.61 -9.96
N GLY A 44 -5.07 -4.15 -10.43
CA GLY A 44 -6.28 -4.97 -10.47
C GLY A 44 -6.09 -6.27 -11.25
N ARG A 45 -5.37 -6.23 -12.38
CA ARG A 45 -5.08 -7.40 -13.23
C ARG A 45 -4.24 -8.47 -12.55
N VAL A 46 -3.47 -8.11 -11.53
CA VAL A 46 -2.58 -9.01 -10.79
C VAL A 46 -3.03 -9.24 -9.35
N SER A 47 -4.27 -8.86 -9.01
CA SER A 47 -4.81 -8.91 -7.64
C SER A 47 -3.91 -8.18 -6.64
N GLY A 48 -3.32 -7.05 -7.05
CA GLY A 48 -2.25 -6.39 -6.34
C GLY A 48 -2.63 -5.95 -4.91
N ILE A 49 -3.87 -5.49 -4.70
CA ILE A 49 -4.33 -5.09 -3.36
C ILE A 49 -4.31 -6.29 -2.40
N ARG A 50 -4.79 -7.46 -2.83
CA ARG A 50 -4.74 -8.70 -2.03
C ARG A 50 -3.30 -9.09 -1.71
N VAL A 51 -2.43 -9.13 -2.72
CA VAL A 51 -1.01 -9.47 -2.51
C VAL A 51 -0.36 -8.50 -1.51
N LEU A 52 -0.65 -7.21 -1.61
CA LEU A 52 -0.09 -6.22 -0.68
C LEU A 52 -0.61 -6.41 0.75
N VAL A 53 -1.88 -6.78 0.94
CA VAL A 53 -2.42 -7.10 2.27
C VAL A 53 -1.84 -8.41 2.82
N ASP A 54 -1.64 -9.42 1.98
CA ASP A 54 -1.03 -10.68 2.40
C ASP A 54 0.39 -10.44 2.94
N LEU A 55 1.16 -9.50 2.37
CA LEU A 55 2.48 -9.12 2.90
C LEU A 55 2.42 -8.48 4.29
N LEU A 56 1.27 -7.95 4.71
CA LEU A 56 1.08 -7.36 6.03
C LEU A 56 0.71 -8.42 7.09
N ASP A 57 0.25 -9.60 6.66
CA ASP A 57 -0.06 -10.69 7.56
C ASP A 57 1.21 -11.11 8.32
N VAL A 58 1.14 -11.00 9.66
CA VAL A 58 2.20 -11.35 10.60
C VAL A 58 2.63 -12.81 10.44
N GLY A 59 1.72 -13.69 9.99
CA GLY A 59 1.99 -15.10 9.72
C GLY A 59 2.91 -15.36 8.52
N THR A 60 3.13 -14.40 7.62
CA THR A 60 3.97 -14.59 6.41
C THR A 60 5.47 -14.48 6.68
N GLY A 61 5.87 -13.89 7.81
CA GLY A 61 7.29 -13.62 8.09
C GLY A 61 7.89 -12.52 7.21
N SER A 62 7.06 -11.70 6.55
CA SER A 62 7.52 -10.55 5.76
C SER A 62 8.37 -9.57 6.59
N SER A 63 9.44 -9.04 5.99
CA SER A 63 10.32 -8.08 6.68
C SER A 63 9.60 -6.76 6.98
N GLY A 64 10.07 -6.01 7.98
CA GLY A 64 9.50 -4.69 8.29
C GLY A 64 9.51 -3.73 7.08
N ARG A 65 10.56 -3.79 6.25
CA ARG A 65 10.64 -2.97 5.03
C ARG A 65 9.58 -3.36 4.00
N VAL A 66 9.35 -4.65 3.80
CA VAL A 66 8.27 -5.16 2.93
C VAL A 66 6.92 -4.64 3.41
N LYS A 67 6.63 -4.73 4.71
CA LYS A 67 5.37 -4.24 5.29
C LYS A 67 5.20 -2.73 5.13
N GLU A 68 6.24 -1.95 5.41
CA GLU A 68 6.21 -0.49 5.23
C GLU A 68 5.98 -0.08 3.77
N ASN A 69 6.61 -0.79 2.83
CA ASN A 69 6.40 -0.59 1.41
C ASN A 69 4.97 -0.96 1.02
N ALA A 70 4.44 -2.07 1.53
CA ALA A 70 3.07 -2.50 1.26
C ALA A 70 2.04 -1.48 1.77
N VAL A 71 2.18 -0.97 3.00
CA VAL A 71 1.37 0.13 3.52
C VAL A 71 1.47 1.37 2.64
N GLY A 72 2.68 1.73 2.20
CA GLY A 72 2.90 2.85 1.30
C GLY A 72 2.21 2.68 -0.05
N ALA A 73 2.24 1.48 -0.61
CA ALA A 73 1.55 1.15 -1.86
C ALA A 73 0.03 1.23 -1.71
N LEU A 74 -0.53 0.62 -0.66
CA LEU A 74 -1.97 0.67 -0.36
C LEU A 74 -2.47 2.10 -0.18
N LEU A 75 -1.75 2.92 0.59
CA LEU A 75 -2.09 4.33 0.77
C LEU A 75 -2.09 5.11 -0.54
N ASN A 76 -1.12 4.86 -1.42
CA ASN A 76 -1.05 5.50 -2.73
C ASN A 76 -2.17 5.05 -3.66
N LEU A 77 -2.50 3.76 -3.68
CA LEU A 77 -3.64 3.24 -4.45
C LEU A 77 -4.97 3.81 -3.94
N VAL A 78 -5.13 3.89 -2.62
CA VAL A 78 -6.30 4.49 -1.97
C VAL A 78 -6.43 5.96 -2.40
N ARG A 79 -5.33 6.73 -2.42
CA ARG A 79 -5.36 8.11 -2.92
C ARG A 79 -5.72 8.23 -4.41
N SER A 80 -5.23 7.31 -5.24
CA SER A 80 -5.42 7.37 -6.70
C SER A 80 -6.80 6.83 -7.13
N GLY A 81 -7.18 5.64 -6.68
CA GLY A 81 -8.45 4.97 -7.04
C GLY A 81 -9.62 5.28 -6.09
N GLY A 82 -9.38 6.15 -5.09
CA GLY A 82 -10.40 6.72 -4.23
C GLY A 82 -11.22 5.71 -3.43
N GLU A 83 -12.52 6.02 -3.30
CA GLU A 83 -13.49 5.22 -2.55
C GLU A 83 -13.61 3.76 -3.01
N LYS A 84 -13.35 3.48 -4.30
CA LYS A 84 -13.41 2.11 -4.82
C LYS A 84 -12.32 1.25 -4.21
N VAL A 85 -11.06 1.71 -4.28
CA VAL A 85 -9.92 1.01 -3.70
C VAL A 85 -10.03 0.95 -2.17
N LEU A 86 -10.48 2.03 -1.54
CA LEU A 86 -10.69 2.07 -0.09
C LEU A 86 -11.66 0.96 0.37
N ARG A 87 -12.76 0.75 -0.36
CA ARG A 87 -13.69 -0.35 -0.06
C ARG A 87 -13.02 -1.71 -0.20
N GLU A 88 -12.26 -1.93 -1.26
CA GLU A 88 -11.56 -3.20 -1.46
C GLU A 88 -10.57 -3.51 -0.33
N VAL A 89 -9.81 -2.50 0.13
CA VAL A 89 -8.91 -2.66 1.30
C VAL A 89 -9.70 -2.99 2.57
N LYS A 90 -10.87 -2.34 2.79
CA LYS A 90 -11.74 -2.62 3.94
C LYS A 90 -12.33 -4.02 3.91
N GLU A 91 -12.68 -4.54 2.74
CA GLU A 91 -13.24 -5.88 2.56
C GLU A 91 -12.25 -7.00 2.94
N LEU A 92 -10.94 -6.71 2.92
CA LEU A 92 -9.90 -7.62 3.40
C LEU A 92 -9.82 -7.71 4.93
N GLY A 93 -10.60 -6.87 5.63
CA GLY A 93 -11.00 -7.07 7.02
C GLY A 93 -9.84 -6.98 8.02
N VAL A 94 -9.89 -7.88 9.00
CA VAL A 94 -9.03 -7.83 10.20
C VAL A 94 -7.55 -7.94 9.86
N THR A 95 -7.16 -8.82 8.93
CA THR A 95 -5.75 -9.02 8.53
C THR A 95 -5.10 -7.73 8.03
N ALA A 96 -5.83 -6.98 7.18
CA ALA A 96 -5.34 -5.68 6.70
C ALA A 96 -5.16 -4.70 7.87
N LEU A 97 -6.14 -4.59 8.76
CA LEU A 97 -6.10 -3.66 9.88
C LEU A 97 -4.97 -3.97 10.88
N GLU A 98 -4.80 -5.24 11.26
CA GLU A 98 -3.76 -5.68 12.19
C GLU A 98 -2.37 -5.41 11.63
N GLY A 99 -2.14 -5.76 10.36
CA GLY A 99 -0.84 -5.54 9.73
C GLY A 99 -0.51 -4.06 9.51
N ILE A 100 -1.50 -3.21 9.23
CA ILE A 100 -1.29 -1.75 9.18
C ILE A 100 -0.96 -1.21 10.58
N ARG A 101 -1.64 -1.68 11.64
CA ARG A 101 -1.37 -1.28 13.03
C ARG A 101 0.02 -1.72 13.51
N ASP A 102 0.45 -2.92 13.14
CA ASP A 102 1.82 -3.41 13.40
C ASP A 102 2.87 -2.43 12.84
N VAL A 103 2.67 -1.93 11.61
CA VAL A 103 3.54 -0.91 11.02
C VAL A 103 3.42 0.44 11.73
N ALA A 104 2.21 0.85 12.16
CA ALA A 104 2.01 2.09 12.90
C ALA A 104 2.72 2.10 14.27
N GLU A 105 2.82 0.95 14.92
CA GLU A 105 3.44 0.80 16.24
C GLU A 105 4.96 0.53 16.16
N GLY A 106 5.38 -0.30 15.21
CA GLY A 106 6.75 -0.84 15.12
C GLY A 106 7.60 -0.33 13.97
N GLY A 107 7.03 0.34 12.96
CA GLY A 107 7.75 0.75 11.75
C GLY A 107 8.73 1.91 11.94
N SER A 108 9.46 2.23 10.87
CA SER A 108 10.25 3.46 10.74
C SER A 108 9.37 4.70 10.87
N SER A 109 9.96 5.87 11.16
CA SER A 109 9.19 7.13 11.25
C SER A 109 8.33 7.40 10.00
N LYS A 110 8.84 7.03 8.81
CA LYS A 110 8.10 7.15 7.54
C LYS A 110 7.02 6.09 7.41
N GLY A 111 7.32 4.84 7.78
CA GLY A 111 6.36 3.74 7.82
C GLY A 111 5.17 4.04 8.72
N LYS A 112 5.44 4.49 9.95
CA LYS A 112 4.44 4.90 10.94
C LYS A 112 3.54 6.01 10.43
N SER A 113 4.13 7.08 9.89
CA SER A 113 3.36 8.21 9.35
C SER A 113 2.40 7.77 8.25
N LYS A 114 2.83 6.89 7.34
CA LYS A 114 1.97 6.36 6.28
C LYS A 114 0.89 5.41 6.82
N ALA A 115 1.24 4.55 7.78
CA ALA A 115 0.30 3.63 8.40
C ALA A 115 -0.82 4.37 9.14
N MET A 116 -0.48 5.40 9.92
CA MET A 116 -1.46 6.25 10.60
C MET A 116 -2.39 6.94 9.59
N ALA A 117 -1.83 7.53 8.53
CA ALA A 117 -2.64 8.16 7.48
C ALA A 117 -3.58 7.16 6.79
N LEU A 118 -3.15 5.92 6.57
CA LEU A 118 -4.00 4.89 5.98
C LEU A 118 -5.12 4.45 6.94
N LEU A 119 -4.81 4.28 8.23
CA LEU A 119 -5.80 3.97 9.27
C LEU A 119 -6.85 5.06 9.40
N GLU A 120 -6.45 6.33 9.41
CA GLU A 120 -7.37 7.47 9.47
C GLU A 120 -8.39 7.45 8.33
N VAL A 121 -7.97 7.09 7.11
CA VAL A 121 -8.88 7.00 5.95
C VAL A 121 -9.79 5.77 6.04
N ILE A 122 -9.27 4.66 6.56
CA ILE A 122 -10.06 3.44 6.75
C ILE A 122 -11.13 3.65 7.83
N GLU A 123 -10.75 4.19 8.99
CA GLU A 123 -11.63 4.40 10.15
C GLU A 123 -12.56 5.61 9.95
N GLY A 124 -12.11 6.65 9.24
CA GLY A 124 -12.86 7.89 8.98
C GLY A 124 -14.01 7.78 7.97
N GLY A 125 -14.23 6.62 7.34
CA GLY A 125 -15.47 6.29 6.65
C GLY A 125 -15.79 6.98 5.31
N SER A 126 -15.10 8.06 4.92
CA SER A 126 -15.29 8.71 3.60
C SER A 126 -14.14 9.67 3.26
N MET A 127 -13.53 9.53 2.09
CA MET A 127 -12.55 10.48 1.54
C MET A 127 -13.15 11.85 1.26
N ASN A 128 -14.44 11.90 0.91
CA ASN A 128 -15.13 13.11 0.51
C ASN A 128 -15.49 14.03 1.70
N GLY A 129 -15.35 13.54 2.94
CA GLY A 129 -15.76 14.25 4.16
C GLY A 129 -14.62 14.64 5.08
N ASN A 130 -13.36 14.38 4.74
CA ASN A 130 -12.23 14.64 5.62
C ASN A 130 -11.31 15.76 5.08
N PRO A 131 -11.51 17.03 5.49
CA PRO A 131 -10.64 18.15 5.11
C PRO A 131 -9.18 17.93 5.51
N GLN A 132 -8.91 17.16 6.57
CA GLN A 132 -7.55 16.82 6.98
C GLN A 132 -6.84 15.93 5.97
N PHE A 133 -7.57 15.03 5.29
CA PHE A 133 -7.01 14.22 4.22
C PHE A 133 -6.48 15.09 3.09
N TYR A 134 -7.21 16.13 2.67
CA TYR A 134 -6.72 17.05 1.65
C TYR A 134 -5.59 17.96 2.17
N SER A 135 -5.70 18.48 3.40
CA SER A 135 -4.71 19.40 3.96
C SER A 135 -3.37 18.75 4.34
N LEU A 136 -3.35 17.45 4.65
CA LEU A 136 -2.11 16.70 4.90
C LEU A 136 -1.20 16.62 3.66
N PHE A 137 -1.72 16.95 2.46
CA PHE A 137 -1.01 16.77 1.19
C PHE A 137 -0.80 18.06 0.39
N ASP A 138 -1.32 19.20 0.85
CA ASP A 138 -1.05 20.54 0.26
C ASP A 138 0.33 21.13 0.65
N HIS A 139 1.24 20.35 1.23
CA HIS A 139 2.56 20.82 1.70
C HIS A 139 3.78 20.28 0.95
N HIS A 140 3.61 19.75 -0.26
CA HIS A 140 4.73 19.56 -1.18
C HIS A 140 4.44 20.12 -2.57
N SER A 141 4.46 21.45 -2.65
CA SER A 141 4.78 22.19 -3.86
C SER A 141 5.68 23.36 -3.48
N SER A 142 6.97 23.06 -3.29
CA SER A 142 8.12 23.96 -3.44
C SER A 142 9.38 23.11 -3.47
#